data_AF-A0A7W1JLG9-F1
#
_entry.id   AF-A0A7W1JLG9-F1
#
_cell.length_a   1.000
_cell.length_b   1.000
_cell.length_c   1.000
_cell.angle_alpha   90.00
_cell.angle_beta   90.00
_cell.angle_gamma   90.00
#
_symmetry.space_group_name_H-M   'P 1'
#
loop_
_entity.id
_entity.type
_entity.pdbx_description
1 polymer ?
#
loop_
_entity_poly.entity_id
_entity_poly.type
_entity_poly.pdbx_seq_one_letter_code
_entity_poly.pdbx_strand_id
1 'polypeptide(L)'
;MGTQSHSHEKTKVTFDCSIEEKTYIKMLAAKAHMTLGEFVLSYLRSDFPKPEKRKPNKETLAAMKETREGKGTVYNSMDDFWNEMGVKPSAQS
;
A
#
# COMPACT_ATOMS: atom_id res chain seq x y z
N MET A 1 -19.29 13.82 17.40
CA MET A 1 -18.15 13.33 16.61
C MET A 1 -18.50 11.94 16.11
N GLY A 2 -18.86 11.81 14.83
CA GLY A 2 -19.20 10.52 14.23
C GLY A 2 -17.94 9.87 13.67
N THR A 3 -17.61 8.67 14.15
CA THR A 3 -16.56 7.83 13.57
C THR A 3 -17.06 7.29 12.23
N GLN A 4 -16.52 7.82 11.13
CA GLN A 4 -16.71 7.20 9.81
C GLN A 4 -16.01 5.84 9.82
N SER A 5 -16.77 4.76 9.95
CA SER A 5 -16.27 3.42 9.67
C SER A 5 -15.98 3.34 8.17
N HIS A 6 -14.71 3.33 7.78
CA HIS A 6 -14.32 2.98 6.42
C HIS A 6 -14.75 1.52 6.17
N SER A 7 -15.93 1.33 5.59
CA SER A 7 -16.31 0.02 5.07
C SER A 7 -15.32 -0.30 3.95
N HIS A 8 -14.43 -1.27 4.18
CA HIS A 8 -13.58 -1.78 3.11
C HIS A 8 -14.47 -2.25 1.97
N GLU A 9 -14.37 -1.56 0.82
CA GLU A 9 -15.09 -1.92 -0.38
C GLU A 9 -14.67 -3.33 -0.79
N LYS A 10 -15.62 -4.29 -0.75
CA LYS A 10 -15.37 -5.69 -1.10
C LYS A 10 -15.81 -5.91 -2.54
N THR A 11 -14.89 -6.38 -3.39
CA THR A 11 -15.18 -6.82 -4.75
C THR A 11 -15.18 -8.36 -4.84
N LYS A 12 -15.86 -8.91 -5.86
CA LYS A 12 -15.97 -10.35 -6.09
C LYS A 12 -14.99 -10.80 -7.17
N VAL A 13 -14.25 -11.87 -6.90
CA VAL A 13 -13.41 -12.58 -7.87
C VAL A 13 -14.05 -13.94 -8.19
N THR A 14 -14.13 -14.28 -9.48
CA THR A 14 -14.61 -15.58 -9.97
C THR A 14 -13.52 -16.19 -10.83
N PHE A 15 -13.30 -17.49 -10.71
CA PHE A 15 -12.35 -18.25 -11.52
C PHE A 15 -12.95 -19.61 -11.85
N ASP A 16 -12.61 -20.11 -13.04
CA ASP A 16 -13.02 -21.44 -13.48
C ASP A 16 -12.04 -22.49 -12.93
N CYS A 17 -12.57 -23.64 -12.53
CA CYS A 17 -11.80 -24.78 -12.09
C CYS A 17 -12.60 -26.06 -12.36
N SER A 18 -11.91 -27.18 -12.44
CA SER A 18 -12.53 -28.50 -12.50
C SER A 18 -13.28 -28.83 -11.20
N ILE A 19 -14.16 -29.83 -11.27
CA ILE A 19 -14.91 -30.32 -10.11
C ILE A 19 -13.96 -30.88 -9.04
N GLU A 20 -12.90 -31.56 -9.47
CA GLU A 20 -11.87 -32.13 -8.60
C GLU A 20 -11.10 -31.03 -7.87
N GLU A 21 -10.58 -30.04 -8.60
CA GLU A 21 -9.87 -28.89 -8.02
C GLU A 21 -10.74 -28.17 -7.00
N LYS A 22 -12.00 -27.87 -7.32
CA LYS A 22 -12.95 -27.26 -6.39
C LYS A 22 -13.11 -28.06 -5.10
N THR A 23 -13.13 -29.38 -5.21
CA THR A 23 -13.28 -30.29 -4.06
C THR A 23 -12.03 -30.24 -3.18
N TYR A 24 -10.84 -30.34 -3.77
CA TYR A 24 -9.58 -30.23 -3.04
C TYR A 24 -9.42 -28.86 -2.38
N ILE A 25 -9.72 -27.77 -3.07
CA ILE A 25 -9.64 -26.41 -2.51
C ILE A 25 -10.55 -26.29 -1.27
N LYS A 26 -11.79 -26.80 -1.34
CA LYS A 26 -12.71 -26.81 -0.19
C LYS A 26 -12.17 -27.61 0.99
N MET A 27 -11.63 -28.80 0.72
CA MET A 27 -11.05 -29.65 1.77
C MET A 27 -9.86 -28.98 2.46
N LEU A 28 -8.98 -28.35 1.68
CA LEU A 28 -7.82 -27.65 2.22
C LEU A 28 -8.22 -26.41 3.03
N ALA A 29 -9.18 -25.62 2.55
CA ALA A 29 -9.71 -24.48 3.29
C ALA A 29 -10.35 -24.91 4.63
N ALA A 30 -11.14 -25.99 4.62
CA ALA A 30 -11.73 -26.55 5.82
C ALA A 30 -10.67 -27.06 6.81
N LYS A 31 -9.63 -27.76 6.32
CA LYS A 31 -8.49 -28.22 7.13
C LYS A 31 -7.72 -27.05 7.77
N ALA A 32 -7.65 -25.91 7.08
CA ALA A 32 -6.99 -24.69 7.57
C ALA A 32 -7.90 -23.81 8.44
N HIS A 33 -9.16 -24.21 8.68
CA HIS A 33 -10.18 -23.40 9.36
C HIS A 33 -10.37 -22.00 8.73
N MET A 34 -10.29 -21.92 7.41
CA MET A 34 -10.45 -20.68 6.64
C MET A 34 -11.66 -20.76 5.71
N THR A 35 -12.27 -19.61 5.42
CA THR A 35 -13.17 -19.52 4.27
C THR A 35 -12.39 -19.72 2.96
N LEU A 36 -13.09 -20.07 1.87
CA LEU A 36 -12.46 -20.21 0.55
C LEU A 36 -11.70 -18.94 0.12
N GLY A 37 -12.30 -17.77 0.35
CA GLY A 37 -11.67 -16.49 0.01
C GLY A 37 -10.42 -16.24 0.82
N GLU A 38 -10.46 -16.49 2.13
CA GLU A 38 -9.28 -16.35 3.00
C GLU A 38 -8.17 -17.33 2.62
N PHE A 39 -8.54 -18.58 2.33
CA PHE A 39 -7.60 -19.61 1.91
C PHE A 39 -6.88 -19.21 0.61
N VAL A 40 -7.62 -18.84 -0.44
CA VAL A 40 -7.02 -18.38 -1.71
C VAL A 40 -6.16 -17.13 -1.51
N LEU A 41 -6.66 -16.14 -0.75
CA LEU A 41 -5.90 -14.92 -0.47
C LEU A 41 -4.64 -15.18 0.36
N SER A 42 -4.59 -16.24 1.17
CA SER A 42 -3.40 -16.58 1.95
C SER A 42 -2.20 -16.91 1.07
N TYR A 43 -2.42 -17.54 -0.08
CA TYR A 43 -1.39 -17.82 -1.08
C TYR A 43 -1.02 -16.57 -1.87
N LEU A 44 -1.99 -15.73 -2.23
CA LEU A 44 -1.75 -14.58 -3.13
C LEU A 44 -1.17 -13.35 -2.42
N ARG A 45 -1.43 -13.18 -1.11
CA ARG A 45 -1.00 -12.00 -0.34
C ARG A 45 0.52 -11.84 -0.24
N SER A 46 1.31 -12.90 -0.41
CA SER A 46 2.76 -12.80 -0.48
C SER A 46 3.22 -12.01 -1.72
N ASP A 47 2.47 -12.15 -2.80
CA ASP A 47 2.83 -11.67 -4.14
C ASP A 47 2.19 -10.33 -4.47
N PHE A 48 1.18 -9.93 -3.70
CA PHE A 48 0.62 -8.59 -3.82
C PHE A 48 1.70 -7.52 -3.65
N PRO A 49 1.64 -6.44 -4.46
CA PRO A 49 2.59 -5.35 -4.37
C PRO A 49 2.43 -4.66 -3.02
N LYS A 50 3.30 -5.01 -2.07
CA LYS A 50 3.32 -4.38 -0.75
C LYS A 50 4.01 -3.02 -0.86
N PRO A 51 3.44 -1.93 -0.31
CA PRO A 51 4.13 -0.64 -0.22
C PRO A 51 5.51 -0.78 0.41
N GLU A 52 5.62 -1.61 1.44
CA GLU A 52 6.86 -1.94 2.16
C GLU A 52 7.92 -2.64 1.29
N LYS A 53 7.51 -3.30 0.20
CA LYS A 53 8.42 -3.94 -0.77
C LYS A 53 8.84 -2.99 -1.90
N ARG A 54 8.22 -1.81 -2.03
CA ARG A 54 8.62 -0.82 -3.03
C ARG A 54 9.95 -0.21 -2.58
N LYS A 55 11.03 -0.61 -3.24
CA LYS A 55 12.32 0.05 -3.06
C LYS A 55 12.23 1.45 -3.67
N PRO A 56 12.79 2.48 -3.01
CA PRO A 56 12.92 3.80 -3.61
C PRO A 56 13.61 3.68 -4.98
N ASN A 57 13.14 4.44 -5.97
CA ASN A 57 13.79 4.47 -7.28
C ASN A 57 15.19 5.12 -7.17
N LYS A 58 15.97 5.09 -8.26
CA LYS A 58 17.35 5.62 -8.26
C LYS A 58 17.41 7.09 -7.83
N GLU A 59 16.45 7.90 -8.26
CA GLU A 59 16.36 9.32 -7.93
C GLU A 59 16.10 9.53 -6.43
N THR A 60 15.14 8.80 -5.87
CA THR A 60 14.82 8.87 -4.43
C THR A 60 16.02 8.42 -3.60
N LEU A 61 16.72 7.36 -4.00
CA LEU A 61 17.93 6.90 -3.32
C LEU A 61 19.05 7.95 -3.36
N ALA A 62 19.20 8.67 -4.48
CA ALA A 62 20.17 9.76 -4.60
C ALA A 62 19.82 10.93 -3.66
N ALA A 63 18.56 11.37 -3.65
CA ALA A 63 18.11 12.45 -2.75
C ALA A 63 18.27 12.08 -1.25
N MET A 64 17.98 10.82 -0.89
CA MET A 64 18.22 10.32 0.47
C MET A 64 19.71 10.32 0.84
N LYS A 65 20.60 10.00 -0.11
CA LYS A 65 22.05 10.05 0.09
C LYS A 65 22.55 11.48 0.27
N GLU A 66 22.10 12.41 -0.57
CA GLU A 66 22.45 13.83 -0.46
C GLU A 66 22.06 14.39 0.90
N THR A 67 20.83 14.12 1.35
CA THR A 67 20.34 14.53 2.67
C THR A 67 21.23 13.99 3.80
N ARG A 68 21.67 12.73 3.74
CA ARG A 68 22.57 12.13 4.74
C ARG A 68 23.97 12.75 4.76
N GLU A 69 24.43 13.23 3.62
CA GLU A 69 25.73 13.92 3.49
C GLU A 69 25.64 15.40 3.93
N GLY A 70 24.50 15.84 4.48
CA GLY A 70 24.28 17.23 4.87
C GLY A 70 24.07 18.16 3.67
N LYS A 71 23.76 17.61 2.49
CA LYS A 71 23.43 18.36 1.28
C LYS A 71 21.92 18.55 1.17
N GLY A 72 21.52 19.51 0.35
CA GLY A 72 20.12 19.90 0.16
C GLY A 72 19.89 21.35 0.53
N THR A 73 18.64 21.80 0.40
CA THR A 73 18.27 23.18 0.70
C THR A 73 17.88 23.31 2.17
N VAL A 74 18.52 24.22 2.88
CA VAL A 74 18.19 24.56 4.26
C VAL A 74 17.44 25.88 4.26
N TYR A 75 16.31 25.91 4.94
CA TYR A 75 15.49 27.12 5.10
C TYR A 75 15.54 27.57 6.55
N ASN A 76 15.60 28.88 6.76
CA ASN A 76 15.68 29.48 8.10
C ASN A 76 14.31 29.54 8.78
N SER A 77 13.22 29.42 8.01
CA SER A 77 11.85 29.42 8.50
C SER A 77 10.93 28.59 7.60
N MET A 78 9.75 28.26 8.12
CA MET A 78 8.71 27.57 7.36
C MET A 78 8.15 28.46 6.23
N ASP A 79 8.09 29.77 6.44
CA ASP A 79 7.61 30.73 5.44
C ASP A 79 8.55 30.79 4.23
N ASP A 80 9.86 30.80 4.46
CA ASP A 80 10.87 30.74 3.38
C ASP A 80 10.73 29.46 2.55
N PHE A 81 10.50 28.32 3.22
CA PHE A 81 10.28 27.04 2.56
C PHE A 81 9.05 27.08 1.63
N TRP A 82 7.91 27.60 2.12
CA TRP A 82 6.69 27.65 1.31
C TRP A 82 6.80 28.62 0.14
N ASN A 83 7.45 29.77 0.36
CA ASN A 83 7.72 30.75 -0.70
C ASN A 83 8.58 30.15 -1.81
N GLU A 84 9.66 29.43 -1.48
CA GLU A 84 10.53 28.77 -2.47
C GLU A 84 9.81 27.62 -3.20
N MET A 85 8.96 26.87 -2.49
CA MET A 85 8.13 25.82 -3.09
C MET A 85 7.01 26.37 -3.99
N GLY A 86 6.77 27.68 -4.00
CA GLY A 86 5.70 28.33 -4.75
C GLY A 86 4.30 27.96 -4.25
N VAL A 87 4.18 27.48 -3.00
CA VAL A 87 2.91 27.06 -2.40
C VAL A 87 2.44 28.15 -1.44
N LYS A 88 1.18 28.57 -1.55
CA LYS A 88 0.55 29.42 -0.54
C LYS A 88 -0.08 28.53 0.54
N PRO A 89 0.48 28.44 1.76
CA PRO A 89 -0.02 27.53 2.79
C PRO A 89 -1.43 27.89 3.27
N SER A 90 -1.92 29.10 2.96
CA SER A 90 -3.26 29.59 3.25
C SER A 90 -4.25 29.45 2.09
N ALA A 91 -3.89 28.79 0.98
CA ALA A 91 -4.83 28.51 -0.10
C ALA A 91 -5.91 27.54 0.40
N GLN A 92 -7.04 28.09 0.85
CA GLN A 92 -8.23 27.31 1.14
C GLN A 92 -8.73 26.64 -0.15
N SER A 93 -9.01 25.35 -0.04
CA SER A 93 -9.62 24.51 -1.07
C SER A 93 -11.06 24.92 -1.35
#